data_AF-X1AGG5-F1
#
_entry.id   AF-X1AGG5-F1
#
_cell.length_a   1.000
_cell.length_b   1.000
_cell.length_c   1.000
_cell.angle_alpha   90.00
_cell.angle_beta   90.00
_cell.angle_gamma   90.00
#
_symmetry.space_group_name_H-M   'P 1'
#
loop_
_entity.id
_entity.type
_entity.pdbx_description
1 polymer ?
#
loop_
_entity_poly.entity_id
_entity_poly.type
_entity_poly.pdbx_seq_one_letter_code
_entity_poly.pdbx_strand_id
1 'polypeptide(L)'
;MVNIEADVTVGRILKKQADQAGVLYTVSSGDEPGCLMELYDFVKSLGYEVIVIGKGKNNPLNPTATPDDVTQSARLVDKDPFTIASYVDGTKTMFEMTCAANATGCTPMQRGMTGPEADLDTVSEIFALKGDGGITEFPGVVDFVQGSAMAGGVFITVRVDDERIREDLQYLKVGKGKYFT
;
A
#
# COMPACT_ATOMS: atom_id res chain seq x y z
N MET A 1 -6.57 -11.21 12.70
CA MET A 1 -5.39 -11.94 12.20
C MET A 1 -4.26 -10.95 12.11
N VAL A 2 -3.15 -11.21 12.79
CA VAL A 2 -1.94 -10.35 12.78
C VAL A 2 -0.91 -10.90 11.78
N ASN A 3 -0.89 -12.22 11.57
CA ASN A 3 0.01 -12.86 10.63
C ASN A 3 -0.53 -12.72 9.20
N ILE A 4 0.00 -11.73 8.48
CA ILE A 4 -0.43 -11.40 7.11
C ILE A 4 -0.05 -12.51 6.13
N GLU A 5 1.06 -13.19 6.37
CA GLU A 5 1.55 -14.30 5.55
C GLU A 5 0.55 -15.46 5.54
N ALA A 6 -0.05 -15.75 6.70
CA ALA A 6 -1.13 -16.71 6.83
C ALA A 6 -2.43 -16.22 6.19
N ASP A 7 -2.77 -14.94 6.35
CA ASP A 7 -3.99 -14.37 5.75
C ASP A 7 -3.97 -14.46 4.22
N VAL A 8 -2.88 -14.04 3.57
CA VAL A 8 -2.81 -14.09 2.11
C VAL A 8 -2.76 -15.52 1.54
N THR A 9 -2.40 -16.50 2.38
CA THR A 9 -2.30 -17.91 1.97
C THR A 9 -3.61 -18.66 2.20
N VAL A 10 -4.20 -18.53 3.39
CA VAL A 10 -5.39 -19.31 3.81
C VAL A 10 -6.53 -18.46 4.37
N GLY A 11 -6.41 -17.14 4.42
CA GLY A 11 -7.39 -16.21 4.98
C GLY A 11 -8.77 -16.34 4.36
N ARG A 12 -8.88 -16.61 3.05
CA ARG A 12 -10.17 -16.89 2.39
C ARG A 12 -10.87 -18.13 2.99
N ILE A 13 -10.13 -19.18 3.30
CA ILE A 13 -10.69 -20.41 3.90
C ILE A 13 -11.11 -20.12 5.34
N LEU A 14 -10.25 -19.42 6.10
CA LEU A 14 -10.54 -19.01 7.48
C LEU A 14 -11.79 -18.13 7.55
N LYS A 15 -11.93 -17.16 6.63
CA LYS A 15 -13.13 -16.32 6.52
C LYS A 15 -14.39 -17.13 6.25
N LYS A 16 -14.33 -18.09 5.32
CA LYS A 16 -15.47 -18.98 5.03
C LYS A 16 -15.87 -19.82 6.24
N GLN A 17 -14.88 -20.35 6.98
CA GLN A 17 -15.14 -21.13 8.19
C GLN A 17 -15.72 -20.26 9.32
N ALA A 18 -15.21 -19.03 9.48
CA ALA A 18 -15.74 -18.06 10.42
C ALA A 18 -17.21 -17.73 10.13
N ASP A 19 -17.55 -17.50 8.85
CA ASP A 19 -18.93 -17.27 8.43
C ASP A 19 -19.86 -18.46 8.75
N GLN A 20 -19.39 -19.68 8.49
CA GLN A 20 -20.14 -20.91 8.81
C GLN A 20 -20.35 -21.09 10.32
N ALA A 21 -19.38 -20.64 11.12
CA ALA A 21 -19.44 -20.70 12.57
C ALA A 21 -20.17 -19.49 13.20
N GLY A 22 -20.57 -18.49 12.41
CA GLY A 22 -21.22 -17.28 12.91
C GLY A 22 -20.30 -16.35 13.72
N VAL A 23 -19.00 -16.36 13.44
CA VAL A 23 -18.00 -15.52 14.12
C VAL A 23 -17.30 -14.57 13.14
N LEU A 24 -16.76 -13.47 13.65
CA LEU A 24 -16.04 -12.48 12.85
C LEU A 24 -14.59 -12.92 12.60
N TYR A 25 -14.18 -12.86 11.33
CA TYR A 25 -12.78 -12.90 10.92
C TYR A 25 -12.38 -11.56 10.33
N THR A 26 -11.29 -10.99 10.82
CA THR A 26 -10.74 -9.71 10.35
C THR A 26 -9.22 -9.73 10.45
N VAL A 27 -8.54 -9.09 9.50
CA VAL A 27 -7.15 -8.64 9.68
C VAL A 27 -7.12 -7.52 10.71
N SER A 28 -6.04 -7.41 11.50
CA SER A 28 -5.93 -6.36 12.52
C SER A 28 -5.64 -4.99 11.91
N SER A 29 -6.18 -3.94 12.53
CA SER A 29 -5.66 -2.58 12.35
C SER A 29 -4.24 -2.44 12.93
N GLY A 30 -3.51 -1.42 12.51
CA GLY A 30 -2.17 -1.07 13.00
C GLY A 30 -1.01 -1.51 12.12
N ASP A 31 -1.16 -2.59 11.33
CA ASP A 31 -0.25 -2.93 10.22
C ASP A 31 -0.73 -2.24 8.94
N GLU A 32 0.14 -2.06 7.96
CA GLU A 32 -0.15 -1.26 6.76
C GLU A 32 -1.42 -1.71 6.01
N PRO A 33 -1.73 -3.02 5.82
CA PRO A 33 -2.99 -3.42 5.17
C PRO A 33 -4.24 -2.93 5.91
N GLY A 34 -4.21 -2.96 7.25
CA GLY A 34 -5.34 -2.51 8.07
C GLY A 34 -5.51 -0.99 8.01
N CYS A 35 -4.41 -0.23 8.09
CA CYS A 35 -4.43 1.23 7.95
C CYS A 35 -4.87 1.65 6.54
N LEU A 36 -4.44 0.91 5.52
CA LEU A 36 -4.81 1.20 4.13
C LEU A 36 -6.31 0.96 3.88
N MET A 37 -6.90 -0.06 4.52
CA MET A 37 -8.35 -0.29 4.44
C MET A 37 -9.16 0.86 5.06
N GLU A 38 -8.67 1.49 6.13
CA GLU A 38 -9.33 2.67 6.72
C GLU A 38 -9.36 3.85 5.74
N LEU A 39 -8.23 4.15 5.08
CA LEU A 39 -8.17 5.17 4.03
C LEU A 39 -9.05 4.80 2.82
N TYR A 40 -9.06 3.52 2.44
CA TYR A 40 -9.84 3.02 1.32
C TYR A 40 -11.32 3.23 1.57
N ASP A 41 -11.83 2.84 2.74
CA ASP A 41 -13.22 3.02 3.12
C ASP A 41 -13.61 4.51 3.15
N PHE A 42 -12.73 5.38 3.66
CA PHE A 42 -12.94 6.83 3.63
C PHE A 42 -13.10 7.36 2.21
N VAL A 43 -12.12 7.08 1.34
CA VAL A 43 -12.10 7.54 -0.06
C VAL A 43 -13.28 7.01 -0.85
N LYS A 44 -13.61 5.73 -0.69
CA LYS A 44 -14.77 5.10 -1.37
C LYS A 44 -16.09 5.67 -0.88
N SER A 45 -16.21 6.02 0.39
CA SER A 45 -17.41 6.65 0.95
C SER A 45 -17.63 8.06 0.39
N LEU A 46 -16.56 8.78 0.06
CA LEU A 46 -16.63 10.08 -0.64
C LEU A 46 -16.96 9.95 -2.14
N GLY A 47 -16.93 8.74 -2.69
CA GLY A 47 -17.21 8.48 -4.10
C GLY A 47 -16.06 8.82 -5.04
N TYR A 48 -14.84 9.01 -4.53
CA TYR A 48 -13.68 9.27 -5.36
C TYR A 48 -13.21 8.00 -6.07
N GLU A 49 -12.59 8.20 -7.25
CA GLU A 49 -12.01 7.11 -8.02
C GLU A 49 -10.61 6.80 -7.50
N VAL A 50 -10.44 5.58 -6.98
CA VAL A 50 -9.15 5.09 -6.50
C VAL A 50 -8.26 4.78 -7.69
N ILE A 51 -7.06 5.37 -7.73
CA ILE A 51 -6.07 5.16 -8.78
C ILE A 51 -5.03 4.17 -8.31
N VAL A 52 -4.30 4.47 -7.23
CA VAL A 52 -3.34 3.55 -6.60
C VAL A 52 -3.56 3.52 -5.09
N ILE A 53 -3.48 2.33 -4.49
CA ILE A 53 -3.36 2.14 -3.04
C ILE A 53 -1.96 1.59 -2.74
N GLY A 54 -1.35 1.99 -1.63
CA GLY A 54 0.00 1.53 -1.35
C GLY A 54 0.58 1.90 0.00
N LYS A 55 1.86 1.56 0.17
CA LYS A 55 2.69 1.95 1.32
C LYS A 55 4.04 2.49 0.86
N GLY A 56 4.70 3.25 1.74
CA GLY A 56 6.12 3.54 1.58
C GLY A 56 7.01 2.50 2.24
N LYS A 57 8.16 2.19 1.62
CA LYS A 57 9.18 1.34 2.22
C LYS A 57 10.06 2.13 3.18
N ASN A 58 10.35 1.52 4.33
CA ASN A 58 11.26 2.07 5.34
C ASN A 58 12.74 1.91 4.99
N ASN A 59 13.05 0.96 4.10
CA ASN A 59 14.40 0.57 3.75
C ASN A 59 14.52 0.49 2.22
N PRO A 60 15.67 0.89 1.65
CA PRO A 60 15.97 0.64 0.25
C PRO A 60 15.79 -0.84 -0.09
N LEU A 61 15.14 -1.11 -1.22
CA LEU A 61 14.90 -2.47 -1.67
C LEU A 61 16.22 -3.12 -2.12
N ASN A 62 16.58 -4.24 -1.52
CA ASN A 62 17.65 -5.10 -2.01
C ASN A 62 17.14 -6.55 -2.11
N PRO A 63 16.64 -6.98 -3.28
CA PRO A 63 16.00 -8.29 -3.46
C PRO A 63 16.92 -9.50 -3.20
N THR A 64 18.24 -9.29 -3.10
CA THR A 64 19.20 -10.35 -2.80
C THR A 64 19.66 -10.35 -1.35
N ALA A 65 19.07 -9.51 -0.48
CA ALA A 65 19.43 -9.44 0.92
C ALA A 65 19.17 -10.77 1.64
N THR A 66 20.14 -11.19 2.42
CA THR A 66 20.10 -12.40 3.24
C THR A 66 20.14 -12.04 4.74
N PRO A 67 19.78 -12.98 5.63
CA PRO A 67 19.93 -12.78 7.08
C PRO A 67 21.36 -12.40 7.51
N ASP A 68 22.37 -12.91 6.80
CA ASP A 68 23.78 -12.60 7.08
C ASP A 68 24.08 -11.12 6.77
N ASP A 69 23.55 -10.58 5.66
CA ASP A 69 23.77 -9.19 5.25
C ASP A 69 23.21 -8.17 6.26
N VAL A 70 22.14 -8.53 6.98
CA VAL A 70 21.43 -7.63 7.89
C VAL A 70 21.68 -7.91 9.38
N THR A 71 22.57 -8.84 9.70
CA THR A 71 22.81 -9.29 11.09
C THR A 71 23.13 -8.13 12.04
N GLN A 72 23.94 -7.16 11.60
CA GLN A 72 24.28 -6.01 12.43
C GLN A 72 23.06 -5.11 12.68
N SER A 73 22.31 -4.76 11.63
CA SER A 73 21.10 -3.94 11.75
C SER A 73 20.04 -4.62 12.62
N ALA A 74 19.88 -5.94 12.49
CA ALA A 74 18.95 -6.73 13.29
C ALA A 74 19.29 -6.70 14.79
N ARG A 75 20.57 -6.79 15.16
CA ARG A 75 21.02 -6.64 16.55
C ARG A 75 20.77 -5.25 17.12
N LEU A 76 20.92 -4.19 16.32
CA LEU A 76 20.70 -2.82 16.78
C LEU A 76 19.24 -2.54 17.16
N VAL A 77 18.29 -3.25 16.55
CA VAL A 77 16.85 -3.08 16.80
C VAL A 77 16.22 -4.24 17.57
N ASP A 78 17.04 -5.14 18.12
CA ASP A 78 16.63 -6.35 18.85
C ASP A 78 15.57 -7.19 18.09
N LYS A 79 15.82 -7.43 16.80
CA LYS A 79 14.97 -8.26 15.95
C LYS A 79 15.73 -9.43 15.34
N ASP A 80 14.96 -10.44 14.93
CA ASP A 80 15.45 -11.59 14.19
C ASP A 80 15.97 -11.18 12.78
N PRO A 81 17.15 -11.68 12.34
CA PRO A 81 17.71 -11.35 11.03
C PRO A 81 16.86 -11.78 9.83
N PHE A 82 16.09 -12.87 9.91
CA PHE A 82 15.19 -13.25 8.80
C PHE A 82 14.06 -12.23 8.62
N THR A 83 13.52 -11.75 9.74
CA THR A 83 12.53 -10.68 9.75
C THR A 83 13.08 -9.42 9.11
N ILE A 84 14.29 -8.98 9.49
CA ILE A 84 14.90 -7.80 8.88
C ILE A 84 15.21 -8.01 7.39
N ALA A 85 15.72 -9.19 7.01
CA ALA A 85 15.97 -9.52 5.61
C ALA A 85 14.68 -9.40 4.78
N SER A 86 13.54 -9.89 5.32
CA SER A 86 12.24 -9.79 4.66
C SER A 86 11.71 -8.37 4.43
N TYR A 87 12.19 -7.39 5.22
CA TYR A 87 11.85 -5.98 5.04
C TYR A 87 12.68 -5.37 3.92
N VAL A 88 13.95 -5.74 3.85
CA VAL A 88 14.93 -5.25 2.88
C VAL A 88 14.72 -5.88 1.50
N ASP A 89 14.46 -7.18 1.42
CA ASP A 89 14.29 -7.91 0.16
C ASP A 89 12.92 -7.67 -0.52
N GLY A 90 11.98 -7.07 0.23
CA GLY A 90 10.63 -6.76 -0.24
C GLY A 90 9.58 -7.81 0.05
N THR A 91 9.94 -8.97 0.59
CA THR A 91 9.01 -10.06 0.92
C THR A 91 7.84 -9.58 1.77
N LYS A 92 8.09 -8.81 2.84
CA LYS A 92 7.02 -8.25 3.69
C LYS A 92 6.11 -7.29 2.91
N THR A 93 6.69 -6.40 2.10
CA THR A 93 5.94 -5.49 1.22
C THR A 93 5.01 -6.25 0.28
N MET A 94 5.48 -7.35 -0.32
CA MET A 94 4.66 -8.17 -1.22
C MET A 94 3.47 -8.82 -0.48
N PHE A 95 3.68 -9.30 0.74
CA PHE A 95 2.60 -9.86 1.57
C PHE A 95 1.54 -8.81 1.92
N GLU A 96 1.96 -7.63 2.38
CA GLU A 96 1.04 -6.56 2.75
C GLU A 96 0.22 -6.06 1.56
N MET A 97 0.86 -5.85 0.42
CA MET A 97 0.17 -5.39 -0.80
C MET A 97 -0.76 -6.47 -1.37
N THR A 98 -0.40 -7.76 -1.23
CA THR A 98 -1.30 -8.87 -1.59
C THR A 98 -2.52 -8.90 -0.66
N CYS A 99 -2.33 -8.66 0.64
CA CYS A 99 -3.43 -8.56 1.60
C CYS A 99 -4.41 -7.44 1.23
N ALA A 100 -3.88 -6.25 0.92
CA ALA A 100 -4.69 -5.11 0.49
C ALA A 100 -5.42 -5.38 -0.85
N ALA A 101 -4.73 -5.98 -1.83
CA ALA A 101 -5.32 -6.37 -3.10
C ALA A 101 -6.50 -7.33 -2.92
N ASN A 102 -6.31 -8.40 -2.13
CA ASN A 102 -7.34 -9.40 -1.86
C ASN A 102 -8.57 -8.81 -1.15
N ALA A 103 -8.39 -7.77 -0.34
CA ALA A 103 -9.48 -7.12 0.40
C ALA A 103 -10.25 -6.08 -0.44
N THR A 104 -9.57 -5.38 -1.35
CA THR A 104 -10.14 -4.23 -2.11
C THR A 104 -10.52 -4.57 -3.55
N GLY A 105 -9.97 -5.64 -4.11
CA GLY A 105 -10.04 -5.94 -5.55
C GLY A 105 -9.06 -5.14 -6.40
N CYS A 106 -8.22 -4.28 -5.81
CA CYS A 106 -7.15 -3.61 -6.54
C CYS A 106 -6.07 -4.62 -6.97
N THR A 107 -5.42 -4.40 -8.11
CA THR A 107 -4.46 -5.35 -8.69
C THR A 107 -3.13 -4.69 -9.07
N PRO A 108 -1.99 -5.39 -8.98
CA PRO A 108 -0.73 -4.82 -9.42
C PRO A 108 -0.69 -4.69 -10.95
N MET A 109 -0.07 -3.63 -11.48
CA MET A 109 0.11 -3.45 -12.92
C MET A 109 1.05 -4.49 -13.53
N GLN A 110 2.01 -4.97 -12.73
CA GLN A 110 3.00 -5.96 -13.13
C GLN A 110 3.42 -6.81 -11.93
N ARG A 111 4.01 -7.98 -12.21
CA ARG A 111 4.59 -8.82 -11.16
C ARG A 111 5.66 -8.04 -10.39
N GLY A 112 5.53 -8.01 -9.07
CA GLY A 112 6.45 -7.29 -8.19
C GLY A 112 6.14 -5.81 -8.00
N MET A 113 5.06 -5.30 -8.63
CA MET A 113 4.71 -3.87 -8.63
C MET A 113 5.84 -3.01 -9.22
N THR A 114 5.71 -1.68 -9.20
CA THR A 114 6.71 -0.78 -9.80
C THR A 114 7.69 -0.25 -8.77
N GLY A 115 7.22 0.14 -7.60
CA GLY A 115 8.08 0.65 -6.54
C GLY A 115 8.86 1.94 -6.89
N PRO A 116 8.27 2.97 -7.51
CA PRO A 116 9.01 4.18 -7.86
C PRO A 116 9.50 4.93 -6.62
N GLU A 117 10.56 5.73 -6.80
CA GLU A 117 10.94 6.75 -5.82
C GLU A 117 9.88 7.87 -5.84
N ALA A 118 9.30 8.18 -4.70
CA ALA A 118 8.29 9.22 -4.55
C ALA A 118 8.27 9.81 -3.14
N ASP A 119 7.76 11.03 -3.03
CA ASP A 119 7.44 11.71 -1.78
C ASP A 119 5.97 12.17 -1.79
N LEU A 120 5.55 12.83 -0.70
CA LEU A 120 4.18 13.33 -0.55
C LEU A 120 3.78 14.32 -1.66
N ASP A 121 4.73 15.05 -2.22
CA ASP A 121 4.46 16.07 -3.25
C ASP A 121 4.37 15.46 -4.65
N THR A 122 5.07 14.35 -4.91
CA THR A 122 5.23 13.74 -6.24
C THR A 122 4.39 12.49 -6.47
N VAL A 123 3.97 11.78 -5.41
CA VAL A 123 3.29 10.48 -5.52
C VAL A 123 1.99 10.53 -6.35
N SER A 124 1.19 11.59 -6.23
CA SER A 124 -0.03 11.79 -7.03
C SER A 124 0.27 11.93 -8.53
N GLU A 125 1.33 12.66 -8.88
CA GLU A 125 1.70 12.94 -10.27
C GLU A 125 2.32 11.69 -10.92
N ILE A 126 3.21 11.00 -10.19
CA ILE A 126 3.83 9.76 -10.65
C ILE A 126 2.75 8.72 -10.94
N PHE A 127 1.84 8.47 -9.99
CA PHE A 127 0.79 7.47 -10.14
C PHE A 127 -0.46 7.95 -10.88
N ALA A 128 -0.45 9.13 -11.49
CA ALA A 128 -1.52 9.51 -12.41
C ALA A 128 -1.65 8.49 -13.55
N LEU A 129 -2.80 8.46 -14.23
CA LEU A 129 -2.96 7.60 -15.39
C LEU A 129 -1.98 8.00 -16.50
N LYS A 130 -1.53 7.03 -17.30
CA LYS A 130 -0.66 7.27 -18.46
C LYS A 130 -1.21 8.34 -19.41
N GLY A 131 -2.52 8.39 -19.59
CA GLY A 131 -3.18 9.42 -20.41
C GLY A 131 -3.06 10.85 -19.87
N ASP A 132 -2.81 11.01 -18.57
CA ASP A 132 -2.60 12.29 -17.89
C ASP A 132 -1.11 12.51 -17.53
N GLY A 133 -0.19 11.67 -18.02
CA GLY A 133 1.26 11.85 -17.88
C GLY A 133 1.93 11.07 -16.75
N GLY A 134 1.18 10.26 -15.99
CA GLY A 134 1.76 9.37 -14.97
C GLY A 134 2.12 7.97 -15.50
N ILE A 135 2.37 7.03 -14.59
CA ILE A 135 2.78 5.66 -14.92
C ILE A 135 1.63 4.66 -14.88
N THR A 136 0.49 5.01 -14.29
CA THR A 136 -0.58 4.06 -13.98
C THR A 136 -1.39 3.68 -15.21
N GLU A 137 -1.55 2.39 -15.48
CA GLU A 137 -2.25 1.92 -16.70
C GLU A 137 -3.78 1.99 -16.57
N PHE A 138 -4.30 1.73 -15.39
CA PHE A 138 -5.74 1.68 -15.11
C PHE A 138 -6.01 2.00 -13.62
N PRO A 139 -7.20 2.50 -13.26
CA PRO A 139 -7.60 2.72 -11.87
C PRO A 139 -7.66 1.44 -11.04
N GLY A 140 -7.54 1.54 -9.72
CA GLY A 140 -7.62 0.39 -8.81
C GLY A 140 -6.36 -0.46 -8.81
N VAL A 141 -5.19 0.18 -8.76
CA VAL A 141 -3.89 -0.48 -8.70
C VAL A 141 -3.40 -0.59 -7.25
N VAL A 142 -2.66 -1.66 -6.95
CA VAL A 142 -1.82 -1.72 -5.74
C VAL A 142 -0.35 -1.57 -6.12
N ASP A 143 0.37 -0.69 -5.43
CA ASP A 143 1.82 -0.49 -5.63
C ASP A 143 2.47 -0.05 -4.30
N PHE A 144 3.78 0.16 -4.29
CA PHE A 144 4.50 0.75 -3.17
C PHE A 144 5.40 1.88 -3.66
N VAL A 145 5.95 2.65 -2.74
CA VAL A 145 6.96 3.68 -3.08
C VAL A 145 8.24 3.47 -2.27
N GLN A 146 9.33 3.95 -2.84
CA GLN A 146 10.61 4.10 -2.17
C GLN A 146 10.83 5.59 -1.87
N GLY A 147 11.63 5.87 -0.83
CA GLY A 147 11.91 7.24 -0.40
C GLY A 147 11.62 7.46 1.09
N SER A 148 12.51 8.18 1.78
CA SER A 148 12.42 8.41 3.22
C SER A 148 11.20 9.24 3.64
N ALA A 149 10.69 10.09 2.74
CA ALA A 149 9.51 10.92 2.99
C ALA A 149 8.21 10.12 3.14
N MET A 150 8.17 8.88 2.62
CA MET A 150 7.00 8.01 2.65
C MET A 150 7.16 6.84 3.64
N ALA A 151 8.29 6.76 4.35
CA ALA A 151 8.59 5.67 5.26
C ALA A 151 7.57 5.61 6.42
N GLY A 152 6.98 4.43 6.62
CA GLY A 152 6.14 4.09 7.77
C GLY A 152 4.67 4.45 7.59
N GLY A 153 4.27 4.92 6.41
CA GLY A 153 2.91 5.31 6.09
C GLY A 153 2.27 4.49 4.97
N VAL A 154 0.96 4.67 4.85
CA VAL A 154 0.12 4.18 3.74
C VAL A 154 -0.43 5.38 2.95
N PHE A 155 -0.75 5.17 1.69
CA PHE A 155 -1.27 6.23 0.82
C PHE A 155 -2.34 5.68 -0.14
N ILE A 156 -3.21 6.57 -0.61
CA ILE A 156 -4.12 6.30 -1.71
C ILE A 156 -4.10 7.51 -2.65
N THR A 157 -3.78 7.29 -3.91
CA THR A 157 -3.97 8.31 -4.94
C THR A 157 -5.38 8.20 -5.52
N VAL A 158 -6.05 9.33 -5.67
CA VAL A 158 -7.42 9.41 -6.19
C VAL A 158 -7.50 10.37 -7.37
N ARG A 159 -8.43 10.11 -8.29
CA ARG A 159 -8.82 11.08 -9.32
C ARG A 159 -10.13 11.73 -8.93
N VAL A 160 -10.16 13.06 -9.04
CA VAL A 160 -11.34 13.89 -8.75
C VAL A 160 -11.76 14.59 -10.04
N ASP A 161 -12.87 14.15 -10.63
CA ASP A 161 -13.37 14.69 -11.90
C ASP A 161 -14.18 15.98 -11.76
N ASP A 162 -14.83 16.19 -10.62
CA ASP A 162 -15.60 17.41 -10.34
C ASP A 162 -14.67 18.61 -10.12
N GLU A 163 -14.85 19.64 -10.94
CA GLU A 163 -14.00 20.84 -10.92
C GLU A 163 -14.11 21.62 -9.61
N ARG A 164 -15.31 21.73 -9.03
CA ARG A 164 -15.52 22.45 -7.78
C ARG A 164 -14.81 21.75 -6.62
N ILE A 165 -14.91 20.42 -6.56
CA ILE A 165 -14.19 19.64 -5.53
C ILE A 165 -12.68 19.82 -5.70
N ARG A 166 -12.15 19.81 -6.93
CA ARG A 166 -10.72 20.08 -7.17
C ARG A 166 -10.30 21.46 -6.70
N GLU A 167 -11.09 22.50 -6.99
CA GLU A 167 -10.81 23.87 -6.53
C GLU A 167 -10.81 23.96 -5.00
N ASP A 168 -11.77 23.31 -4.34
CA ASP A 168 -11.86 23.27 -2.88
C ASP A 168 -10.63 22.54 -2.27
N LEU A 169 -10.24 21.38 -2.81
CA LEU A 169 -9.05 20.64 -2.37
C LEU A 169 -7.75 21.43 -2.59
N GLN A 170 -7.65 22.17 -3.70
CA GLN A 170 -6.54 23.07 -3.98
C GLN A 170 -6.50 24.25 -3.00
N TYR A 171 -7.65 24.85 -2.71
CA TYR A 171 -7.79 25.92 -1.72
C TYR A 171 -7.37 25.45 -0.31
N LEU A 172 -7.76 24.23 0.06
CA LEU A 172 -7.37 23.57 1.30
C LEU A 172 -5.91 23.08 1.31
N LYS A 173 -5.16 23.26 0.22
CA LYS A 173 -3.76 22.87 0.06
C LYS A 173 -3.52 21.35 0.19
N VAL A 174 -4.51 20.54 -0.18
CA VAL A 174 -4.40 19.07 -0.20
C VAL A 174 -3.51 18.63 -1.36
N GLY A 175 -3.66 19.25 -2.53
CA GLY A 175 -2.90 18.90 -3.73
C GLY A 175 -3.26 19.81 -4.90
N LYS A 176 -2.81 19.47 -6.10
CA LYS A 176 -3.06 20.23 -7.32
C LYS A 176 -3.43 19.34 -8.49
N GLY A 177 -4.22 19.87 -9.42
CA GLY A 177 -4.60 19.14 -10.63
C GLY A 177 -5.73 18.15 -10.38
N LYS A 178 -5.73 17.05 -11.14
CA LYS A 178 -6.79 16.03 -11.14
C LYS A 178 -6.57 14.90 -10.12
N TYR A 179 -5.34 14.75 -9.64
CA TYR A 179 -4.92 13.64 -8.79
C TYR A 179 -4.49 14.17 -7.42
N PHE A 180 -4.93 13.49 -6.37
CA PHE A 180 -4.66 13.86 -4.98
C PHE A 180 -4.24 12.61 -4.20
N THR A 181 -3.48 12.80 -3.13
CA THR A 181 -3.08 11.75 -2.18
C THR A 181 -3.55 12.11 -0.78
#